data_AF-S4RDF0-F1
#
_entry.id   AF-S4RDF0-F1
#
_cell.length_a   1.000
_cell.length_b   1.000
_cell.length_c   1.000
_cell.angle_alpha   90.00
_cell.angle_beta   90.00
_cell.angle_gamma   90.00
#
_symmetry.space_group_name_H-M   'P 1'
#
loop_
_entity.id
_entity.type
_entity.pdbx_description
1 polymer ?
#
loop_
_entity_poly.entity_id
_entity_poly.type
_entity_poly.pdbx_seq_one_letter_code
_entity_poly.pdbx_strand_id
1 'polypeptide(L)'
;ITGRIPRLLFRALPSRLCRPLGSIVSEGVMRQGHVFLGFSKCGRFLLSYTRRLEEIDATATALFVYDLYWWGFSLSRPLQQVCRVRLFGDTPACSDLFLSVCEWPSDPSQIMVYGISTVISDLPLGVLPSEDHRDVFITIAASPPLTACAECSSALPTGESGLRGRCRRHGYLVNFHYQVVFPFPGFQPSVQLGCDRILVLNTSYSLLACAVSL
;
A
#
# COMPACT_ATOMS: atom_id res chain seq x y z
N ILE A 1 28.04 26.27 -18.41
CA ILE A 1 29.08 25.83 -19.38
C ILE A 1 29.03 24.33 -19.68
N THR A 2 28.56 23.42 -18.81
CA THR A 2 28.45 21.97 -19.14
C THR A 2 27.03 21.47 -19.47
N GLY A 3 25.98 22.23 -19.16
CA GLY A 3 24.58 21.91 -19.53
C GLY A 3 23.99 20.64 -18.91
N ARG A 4 24.78 19.82 -18.22
CA ARG A 4 24.36 18.57 -17.58
C ARG A 4 24.32 18.78 -16.07
N ILE A 5 23.12 18.68 -15.50
CA ILE A 5 22.90 18.76 -14.05
C ILE A 5 22.35 17.41 -13.53
N PRO A 6 23.18 16.35 -13.45
CA PRO A 6 22.75 15.09 -12.87
C PRO A 6 22.44 15.22 -11.37
N ARG A 7 21.35 14.58 -10.92
CA ARG A 7 20.92 14.57 -9.50
C ARG A 7 22.03 14.11 -8.53
N LEU A 8 22.90 13.20 -8.99
CA LEU A 8 24.02 12.68 -8.20
C LEU A 8 25.04 13.75 -7.81
N LEU A 9 25.15 14.86 -8.57
CA LEU A 9 26.05 15.97 -8.22
C LEU A 9 25.64 16.67 -6.92
N PHE A 10 24.37 16.57 -6.53
CA PHE A 10 23.84 17.21 -5.34
C PHE A 10 23.68 16.24 -4.15
N ARG A 11 24.16 15.00 -4.27
CA ARG A 11 24.01 14.00 -3.21
C ARG A 11 24.74 14.38 -1.91
N ALA A 12 25.81 15.15 -2.02
CA ALA A 12 26.58 15.66 -0.88
C ALA A 12 25.98 16.93 -0.25
N LEU A 13 24.94 17.52 -0.86
CA LEU A 13 24.27 18.69 -0.27
C LEU A 13 23.20 18.25 0.74
N PRO A 14 23.02 19.00 1.83
CA PRO A 14 21.91 18.78 2.76
C PRO A 14 20.55 18.85 2.06
N SER A 15 19.53 18.27 2.70
CA SER A 15 18.14 18.42 2.26
C SER A 15 17.80 19.90 2.12
N ARG A 16 17.37 20.29 0.92
CA ARG A 16 17.09 21.69 0.61
C ARG A 16 15.85 22.22 1.37
N LEU A 17 15.00 21.32 1.87
CA LEU A 17 13.80 21.65 2.61
C LEU A 17 13.45 20.51 3.58
N CYS A 18 13.20 20.87 4.83
CA CYS A 18 12.66 19.98 5.86
C CYS A 18 11.38 20.59 6.41
N ARG A 19 10.30 19.81 6.45
CA ARG A 19 9.06 20.21 7.12
C ARG A 19 8.67 19.12 8.12
N PRO A 20 8.37 19.47 9.38
CA PRO A 20 7.86 18.49 10.31
C PRO A 20 6.49 18.01 9.84
N LEU A 21 6.21 16.72 10.00
CA LEU A 21 4.96 16.10 9.59
C LEU A 21 3.74 16.82 10.21
N GLY A 22 3.85 17.25 11.47
CA GLY A 22 2.83 18.05 12.17
C GLY A 22 2.49 19.39 11.51
N SER A 23 3.34 19.92 10.63
CA SER A 23 3.04 21.17 9.91
C SER A 23 2.31 20.96 8.57
N ILE A 24 2.25 19.73 8.08
CA ILE A 24 1.62 19.39 6.79
C ILE A 24 0.39 18.49 6.97
N VAL A 25 0.26 17.80 8.10
CA VAL A 25 -0.89 16.94 8.43
C VAL A 25 -1.84 17.70 9.35
N SER A 26 -3.15 17.60 9.10
CA SER A 26 -4.16 18.19 9.99
C SER A 26 -4.32 17.39 11.28
N GLU A 27 -4.75 18.02 12.38
CA GLU A 27 -4.96 17.32 13.65
C GLU A 27 -5.93 16.15 13.54
N GLY A 28 -6.97 16.27 12.71
CA GLY A 28 -7.94 15.20 12.48
C GLY A 28 -7.28 13.93 11.95
N VAL A 29 -6.35 14.07 11.00
CA VAL A 29 -5.60 12.93 10.43
C VAL A 29 -4.61 12.36 11.45
N MET A 30 -3.99 13.20 12.29
CA MET A 30 -3.10 12.70 13.35
C MET A 30 -3.84 11.82 14.36
N ARG A 31 -5.09 12.16 14.70
CA ARG A 31 -5.90 11.39 15.65
C ARG A 31 -6.48 10.09 15.07
N GLN A 32 -6.49 9.95 13.74
CA GLN A 32 -7.02 8.76 13.05
C GLN A 32 -6.03 7.59 12.99
N GLY A 33 -4.84 7.72 13.59
CA GLY A 33 -3.89 6.60 13.70
C GLY A 33 -3.19 6.23 12.39
N HIS A 34 -2.94 7.21 11.52
CA HIS A 34 -2.22 6.98 10.27
C HIS A 34 -0.74 6.66 10.50
N VAL A 35 -0.27 5.58 9.87
CA VAL A 35 1.15 5.24 9.77
C VAL A 35 1.65 5.69 8.39
N PHE A 36 2.49 6.74 8.36
CA PHE A 36 3.04 7.28 7.12
C PHE A 36 4.23 6.45 6.63
N LEU A 37 4.14 6.00 5.37
CA LEU A 37 5.08 5.07 4.74
C LEU A 37 6.21 5.80 4.00
N GLY A 38 5.91 6.95 3.41
CA GLY A 38 6.86 7.73 2.63
C GLY A 38 6.27 8.26 1.33
N PHE A 39 7.13 8.87 0.52
CA PHE A 39 6.76 9.47 -0.75
C PHE A 39 6.76 8.43 -1.87
N SER A 40 5.78 8.53 -2.77
CA SER A 40 5.83 7.90 -4.09
C SER A 40 7.09 8.33 -4.86
N LYS A 41 7.56 7.50 -5.79
CA LYS A 41 8.74 7.80 -6.65
C LYS A 41 8.64 9.15 -7.37
N CYS A 42 7.43 9.57 -7.73
CA CYS A 42 7.18 10.85 -8.39
C CYS A 42 7.18 12.06 -7.45
N GLY A 43 7.18 11.86 -6.13
CA GLY A 43 7.19 12.89 -5.10
C GLY A 43 5.86 13.64 -4.92
N ARG A 44 4.82 13.31 -5.69
CA ARG A 44 3.52 14.01 -5.63
C ARG A 44 2.61 13.50 -4.53
N PHE A 45 2.76 12.23 -4.16
CA PHE A 45 1.95 11.60 -3.13
C PHE A 45 2.81 11.17 -1.95
N LEU A 46 2.28 11.41 -0.76
CA LEU A 46 2.71 10.77 0.49
C LEU A 46 1.71 9.65 0.79
N LEU A 47 2.21 8.46 1.11
CA LEU A 47 1.39 7.29 1.40
C LEU A 47 1.28 7.08 2.91
N SER A 48 0.10 6.67 3.37
CA SER A 48 -0.10 6.18 4.73
C SER A 48 -1.12 5.06 4.76
N TYR A 49 -1.09 4.24 5.80
CA TYR A 49 -2.14 3.27 6.06
C TYR A 49 -2.74 3.46 7.45
N THR A 50 -3.94 2.94 7.66
CA THR A 50 -4.54 2.78 8.99
C THR A 50 -4.83 1.31 9.24
N ARG A 51 -4.82 0.93 10.52
CA ARG A 51 -5.22 -0.39 11.01
C ARG A 51 -6.42 -0.19 11.92
N ARG A 52 -7.53 -0.87 11.61
CA ARG A 52 -8.77 -0.82 12.40
C ARG A 52 -9.15 -2.23 12.84
N LEU A 53 -9.70 -2.33 14.05
CA LEU A 53 -10.31 -3.57 14.53
C LEU A 53 -11.77 -3.59 14.08
N GLU A 54 -12.21 -4.69 13.51
CA GLU A 54 -13.62 -4.97 13.23
C GLU A 54 -14.04 -6.15 14.10
N GLU A 55 -14.99 -5.91 15.01
CA GLU A 55 -15.54 -6.93 15.90
C GLU A 55 -16.68 -7.65 15.17
N ILE A 56 -16.65 -8.98 15.14
CA ILE A 56 -17.77 -9.80 14.67
C ILE A 56 -18.59 -10.24 15.88
N ASP A 57 -19.87 -9.85 15.90
CA ASP A 57 -20.87 -10.00 16.97
C ASP A 57 -21.15 -11.44 17.46
N ALA A 58 -20.48 -12.47 16.95
CA ALA A 58 -20.78 -13.88 17.28
C ALA A 58 -19.60 -14.71 17.82
N THR A 59 -18.34 -14.31 17.61
CA THR A 59 -17.18 -15.19 17.87
C THR A 59 -16.03 -14.55 18.64
N ALA A 60 -16.17 -13.31 19.14
CA ALA A 60 -15.12 -12.59 19.87
C ALA A 60 -13.74 -12.59 19.16
N THR A 61 -13.74 -12.78 17.84
CA THR A 61 -12.53 -12.82 17.03
C THR A 61 -12.33 -11.43 16.44
N ALA A 62 -11.26 -10.77 16.85
CA ALA A 62 -10.90 -9.47 16.35
C ALA A 62 -10.29 -9.59 14.95
N LEU A 63 -10.84 -8.87 13.98
CA LEU A 63 -10.33 -8.84 12.61
C LEU A 63 -9.66 -7.51 12.32
N PHE A 64 -8.50 -7.57 11.67
CA PHE A 64 -7.74 -6.38 11.29
C PHE A 64 -8.11 -5.95 9.86
N VAL A 65 -8.60 -4.72 9.74
CA VAL A 65 -8.89 -4.07 8.46
C VAL A 65 -7.84 -3.00 8.20
N TYR A 66 -7.26 -3.06 7.01
CA TYR A 66 -6.23 -2.11 6.58
C TYR A 66 -6.77 -1.23 5.46
N ASP A 67 -6.58 0.08 5.60
CA ASP A 67 -6.89 1.05 4.56
C ASP A 67 -5.61 1.77 4.13
N LEU A 68 -5.39 1.91 2.83
CA LEU A 68 -4.27 2.66 2.26
C LEU A 68 -4.75 3.99 1.67
N TYR A 69 -3.96 5.04 1.91
CA TYR A 69 -4.29 6.42 1.58
C TYR A 69 -3.19 7.07 0.72
N TRP A 70 -3.62 7.82 -0.28
CA TRP A 70 -2.78 8.73 -1.05
C TRP A 70 -3.08 10.16 -0.64
N TRP A 71 -2.05 10.85 -0.20
CA TRP A 71 -2.11 12.26 0.16
C TRP A 71 -1.37 13.10 -0.87
N GLY A 72 -2.08 14.02 -1.53
CA GLY A 72 -1.49 15.00 -2.41
C GLY A 72 -0.56 15.93 -1.61
N PHE A 73 0.72 15.92 -1.96
CA PHE A 73 1.73 16.72 -1.30
C PHE A 73 1.98 18.02 -2.05
N SER A 74 1.96 19.13 -1.31
CA SER A 74 2.33 20.45 -1.79
C SER A 74 3.15 21.16 -0.73
N LEU A 75 4.12 21.98 -1.15
CA LEU A 75 4.99 22.70 -0.22
C LEU A 75 4.25 23.75 0.61
N SER A 76 3.19 24.33 0.04
CA SER A 76 2.47 25.48 0.60
C SER A 76 1.13 25.13 1.25
N ARG A 77 0.65 23.90 1.09
CA ARG A 77 -0.68 23.49 1.55
C ARG A 77 -0.58 22.24 2.43
N PRO A 78 -1.52 22.04 3.37
CA PRO A 78 -1.63 20.78 4.09
C PRO A 78 -1.94 19.63 3.12
N LEU A 79 -1.63 18.41 3.54
CA LEU A 79 -1.93 17.19 2.80
C LEU A 79 -3.43 17.10 2.50
N GLN A 80 -3.75 16.79 1.25
CA GLN A 80 -5.12 16.57 0.80
C GLN A 80 -5.32 15.11 0.46
N GLN A 81 -6.36 14.48 1.01
CA GLN A 81 -6.67 13.09 0.68
C GLN A 81 -7.11 13.01 -0.78
N VAL A 82 -6.38 12.24 -1.59
CA VAL A 82 -6.65 12.04 -3.01
C VAL A 82 -7.37 10.72 -3.26
N CYS A 83 -6.96 9.67 -2.56
CA CYS A 83 -7.52 8.33 -2.72
C CYS A 83 -7.44 7.57 -1.40
N ARG A 84 -8.42 6.70 -1.17
CA ARG A 84 -8.44 5.70 -0.11
C ARG A 84 -8.90 4.39 -0.72
N VAL A 85 -8.19 3.30 -0.41
CA VAL A 85 -8.58 1.94 -0.80
C VAL A 85 -8.50 1.02 0.42
N ARG A 86 -9.45 0.09 0.54
CA ARG A 86 -9.37 -1.00 1.50
C ARG A 86 -8.43 -2.07 0.96
N LEU A 87 -7.44 -2.45 1.74
CA LEU A 87 -6.49 -3.51 1.38
C LEU A 87 -7.09 -4.89 1.68
N PHE A 88 -6.59 -5.90 0.95
CA PHE A 88 -6.91 -7.32 1.13
C PHE A 88 -8.39 -7.71 0.91
N GLY A 89 -9.19 -6.79 0.37
CA GLY A 89 -10.58 -7.03 -0.01
C GLY A 89 -11.43 -7.49 1.17
N ASP A 90 -12.13 -8.61 0.98
CA ASP A 90 -13.01 -9.22 1.98
C ASP A 90 -12.33 -10.36 2.74
N THR A 91 -11.01 -10.52 2.63
CA THR A 91 -10.27 -11.54 3.38
C THR A 91 -9.71 -10.88 4.65
N PRO A 92 -10.36 -11.04 5.81
CA PRO A 92 -9.91 -10.38 7.01
C PRO A 92 -8.66 -11.04 7.56
N ALA A 93 -7.76 -10.25 8.12
CA ALA A 93 -6.59 -10.77 8.82
C ALA A 93 -6.95 -11.03 10.29
N CYS A 94 -6.72 -12.25 10.77
CA CYS A 94 -6.94 -12.63 12.17
C CYS A 94 -5.78 -12.21 13.10
N SER A 95 -4.67 -11.75 12.52
CA SER A 95 -3.47 -11.31 13.23
C SER A 95 -2.93 -10.01 12.62
N ASP A 96 -2.12 -9.28 13.37
CA ASP A 96 -1.47 -8.09 12.83
C ASP A 96 -0.47 -8.45 11.71
N LEU A 97 -0.48 -7.64 10.65
CA LEU A 97 0.31 -7.83 9.45
C LEU A 97 1.52 -6.89 9.44
N PHE A 98 2.68 -7.43 9.09
CA PHE A 98 3.80 -6.60 8.66
C PHE A 98 3.56 -6.16 7.21
N LEU A 99 3.35 -4.86 7.00
CA LEU A 99 3.04 -4.29 5.70
C LEU A 99 4.26 -3.69 4.99
N SER A 100 4.34 -3.90 3.69
CA SER A 100 5.31 -3.27 2.79
C SER A 100 4.61 -2.79 1.53
N VAL A 101 4.81 -1.52 1.17
CA VAL A 101 4.29 -0.93 -0.07
C VAL A 101 5.43 -0.74 -1.04
N CYS A 102 5.25 -1.21 -2.27
CA CYS A 102 6.26 -1.20 -3.32
C CYS A 102 5.71 -0.60 -4.62
N GLU A 103 6.57 0.16 -5.30
CA GLU A 103 6.30 0.71 -6.62
C GLU A 103 7.19 0.00 -7.66
N TRP A 104 6.60 -0.38 -8.81
CA TRP A 104 7.35 -0.97 -9.91
C TRP A 104 8.45 -0.03 -10.43
N PRO A 105 9.54 -0.58 -11.01
CA PRO A 105 10.69 0.19 -11.47
C PRO A 105 10.32 1.39 -12.35
N SER A 106 9.53 1.18 -13.40
CA SER A 106 9.20 2.18 -14.42
C SER A 106 7.70 2.43 -14.57
N ASP A 107 6.83 1.55 -14.04
CA ASP A 107 5.39 1.70 -14.12
C ASP A 107 4.79 2.40 -12.87
N PRO A 108 4.43 3.70 -12.93
CA PRO A 108 3.81 4.41 -11.83
C PRO A 108 2.29 4.19 -11.74
N SER A 109 1.68 3.46 -12.68
CA SER A 109 0.22 3.33 -12.77
C SER A 109 -0.39 2.46 -11.69
N GLN A 110 0.44 1.69 -10.97
CA GLN A 110 0.01 0.79 -9.91
C GLN A 110 1.08 0.68 -8.84
N ILE A 111 0.64 0.25 -7.66
CA ILE A 111 1.51 -0.13 -6.55
C ILE A 111 1.12 -1.51 -6.04
N MET A 112 2.07 -2.18 -5.41
CA MET A 112 1.83 -3.46 -4.74
C MET A 112 1.95 -3.25 -3.23
N VAL A 113 0.99 -3.77 -2.49
CA VAL A 113 1.04 -3.89 -1.04
C VAL A 113 1.21 -5.35 -0.69
N TYR A 114 2.22 -5.65 0.11
CA TYR A 114 2.49 -6.96 0.69
C TYR A 114 2.20 -6.90 2.19
N GLY A 115 1.47 -7.87 2.70
CA GLY A 115 1.22 -8.07 4.13
C GLY A 115 1.52 -9.51 4.49
N ILE A 116 2.28 -9.74 5.56
CA ILE A 116 2.51 -11.09 6.09
C ILE A 116 2.10 -11.14 7.56
N SER A 117 1.42 -12.20 7.97
CA SER A 117 1.08 -12.40 9.37
C SER A 117 2.33 -12.47 10.24
N THR A 118 2.30 -11.70 11.32
CA THR A 118 3.29 -11.82 12.38
C THR A 118 2.82 -12.91 13.34
N VAL A 119 3.76 -13.66 13.93
CA VAL A 119 3.45 -14.71 14.93
C VAL A 119 3.00 -14.09 16.26
N ILE A 120 2.67 -12.80 16.30
CA ILE A 120 2.42 -12.10 17.56
C ILE A 120 1.09 -12.60 18.12
N SER A 121 1.28 -13.40 19.16
CA SER A 121 0.37 -14.08 20.06
C SER A 121 -0.48 -13.10 20.88
N ASP A 122 -1.27 -12.27 20.21
CA ASP A 122 -2.33 -11.46 20.87
C ASP A 122 -3.72 -12.10 20.68
N LEU A 123 -3.78 -13.33 20.15
CA LEU A 123 -5.01 -14.12 20.15
C LEU A 123 -5.40 -14.45 21.59
N PRO A 124 -6.69 -14.32 21.96
CA PRO A 124 -7.16 -14.68 23.30
C PRO A 124 -6.74 -16.12 23.62
N LEU A 125 -6.35 -16.36 24.88
CA LEU A 125 -5.95 -17.66 25.43
C LEU A 125 -6.78 -18.80 24.82
N GLY A 126 -6.20 -19.57 23.90
CA GLY A 126 -6.85 -20.75 23.32
C GLY A 126 -6.57 -21.03 21.84
N VAL A 127 -6.17 -20.04 21.04
CA VAL A 127 -5.78 -20.27 19.64
C VAL A 127 -4.25 -20.19 19.53
N LEU A 128 -3.60 -21.34 19.57
CA LEU A 128 -2.17 -21.41 19.26
C LEU A 128 -1.99 -21.00 17.80
N PRO A 129 -1.10 -20.03 17.48
CA PRO A 129 -0.72 -19.78 16.10
C PRO A 129 -0.16 -21.09 15.53
N SER A 130 -0.60 -21.47 14.33
CA SER A 130 0.05 -22.57 13.63
C SER A 130 1.47 -22.14 13.28
N GLU A 131 2.46 -22.53 14.09
CA GLU A 131 3.88 -22.23 13.89
C GLU A 131 4.37 -22.66 12.49
N ASP A 132 3.66 -23.59 11.85
CA ASP A 132 4.03 -24.19 10.57
C ASP A 132 3.68 -23.33 9.34
N HIS A 133 2.74 -22.38 9.47
CA HIS A 133 2.20 -21.61 8.34
C HIS A 133 2.14 -20.11 8.63
N ARG A 134 2.34 -19.29 7.60
CA ARG A 134 2.05 -17.85 7.64
C ARG A 134 1.13 -17.46 6.49
N ASP A 135 0.20 -16.57 6.79
CA ASP A 135 -0.68 -15.98 5.79
C ASP A 135 0.00 -14.79 5.14
N VAL A 136 0.01 -14.80 3.81
CA VAL A 136 0.51 -13.72 2.98
C VAL A 136 -0.65 -13.12 2.21
N PHE A 137 -0.79 -11.82 2.31
CA PHE A 137 -1.80 -11.02 1.64
C PHE A 137 -1.12 -10.04 0.69
N ILE A 138 -1.64 -9.94 -0.51
CA ILE A 138 -1.12 -9.01 -1.52
C ILE A 138 -2.27 -8.24 -2.12
N THR A 139 -2.07 -6.94 -2.28
CA THR A 139 -3.02 -6.07 -2.97
C THR A 139 -2.28 -5.26 -4.02
N ILE A 140 -2.67 -5.40 -5.28
CA ILE A 140 -2.23 -4.53 -6.37
C ILE A 140 -3.31 -3.47 -6.58
N ALA A 141 -2.94 -2.21 -6.39
CA ALA A 141 -3.86 -1.08 -6.45
C ALA A 141 -3.45 -0.10 -7.55
N ALA A 142 -4.44 0.39 -8.30
CA ALA A 142 -4.24 1.47 -9.25
C ALA A 142 -3.81 2.76 -8.53
N SER A 143 -2.76 3.39 -9.03
CA SER A 143 -2.34 4.71 -8.57
C SER A 143 -3.32 5.78 -9.07
N PRO A 144 -3.53 6.86 -8.29
CA PRO A 144 -4.28 8.00 -8.77
C PRO A 144 -3.70 8.60 -10.05
N PRO A 145 -4.56 9.11 -10.95
CA PRO A 145 -4.12 9.66 -12.22
C PRO A 145 -3.18 10.84 -11.98
N LEU A 146 -2.00 10.79 -12.61
CA LEU A 146 -1.01 11.86 -12.53
C LEU A 146 -1.40 13.09 -13.38
N THR A 147 -2.32 12.91 -14.32
CA THR A 147 -2.83 13.95 -15.22
C THR A 147 -4.35 13.90 -15.23
N ALA A 148 -5.01 14.97 -15.68
CA ALA A 148 -6.45 14.94 -15.90
C ALA A 148 -6.81 13.78 -16.83
N CYS A 149 -7.72 12.90 -16.39
CA CYS A 149 -8.18 11.75 -17.16
C CYS A 149 -9.63 12.00 -17.56
N ALA A 150 -9.89 12.06 -18.87
CA ALA A 150 -11.23 12.34 -19.41
C ALA A 150 -12.29 11.35 -18.90
N GLU A 151 -11.94 10.06 -18.85
CA GLU A 151 -12.85 9.00 -18.36
C GLU A 151 -13.17 9.13 -16.86
N CYS A 152 -12.18 9.55 -16.05
CA CYS A 152 -12.41 9.83 -14.63
C CYS A 152 -13.25 11.10 -14.43
N SER A 153 -13.09 12.11 -15.28
CA SER A 153 -13.88 13.35 -15.21
C SER A 153 -15.35 13.12 -15.58
N SER A 154 -15.64 12.15 -16.46
CA SER A 154 -17.01 11.77 -16.82
C SER A 154 -17.71 10.86 -15.81
N ALA A 155 -16.95 10.24 -14.90
CA ALA A 155 -17.50 9.32 -13.92
C ALA A 155 -18.11 10.09 -12.74
N LEU A 156 -19.40 9.86 -12.48
CA LEU A 156 -20.10 10.48 -11.35
C LEU A 156 -19.44 10.05 -10.02
N PRO A 157 -19.18 10.98 -9.08
CA PRO A 157 -18.66 10.64 -7.76
C PRO A 157 -19.77 9.98 -6.93
N THR A 158 -19.87 8.66 -7.00
CA THR A 158 -20.85 7.89 -6.23
C THR A 158 -20.18 7.19 -5.03
N GLY A 159 -20.17 7.82 -3.86
CA GLY A 159 -19.86 7.17 -2.57
C GLY A 159 -18.47 7.41 -1.98
N GLU A 160 -18.28 6.94 -0.73
CA GLU A 160 -17.17 7.27 0.18
C GLU A 160 -15.84 6.51 -0.10
N SER A 161 -15.85 5.51 -0.99
CA SER A 161 -14.67 4.73 -1.37
C SER A 161 -13.95 5.39 -2.55
N GLY A 162 -12.66 5.69 -2.40
CA GLY A 162 -11.86 6.48 -3.37
C GLY A 162 -11.71 5.86 -4.76
N LEU A 163 -12.15 4.61 -4.95
CA LEU A 163 -12.21 3.91 -6.24
C LEU A 163 -13.48 4.25 -7.05
N ARG A 164 -14.56 4.69 -6.39
CA ARG A 164 -15.82 5.00 -7.05
C ARG A 164 -15.73 6.36 -7.73
N GLY A 165 -16.13 6.44 -9.01
CA GLY A 165 -15.91 7.63 -9.85
C GLY A 165 -14.57 7.65 -10.58
N ARG A 166 -13.87 6.51 -10.69
CA ARG A 166 -12.65 6.37 -11.50
C ARG A 166 -12.86 5.41 -12.65
N CYS A 167 -12.15 5.62 -13.75
CA CYS A 167 -12.14 4.67 -14.84
C CYS A 167 -11.39 3.38 -14.44
N ARG A 168 -11.60 2.30 -15.20
CA ARG A 168 -11.02 0.98 -14.89
C ARG A 168 -9.50 1.04 -14.72
N ARG A 169 -8.80 1.88 -15.48
CA ARG A 169 -7.34 2.06 -15.42
C ARG A 169 -6.84 2.71 -14.13
N HIS A 170 -7.66 3.54 -13.49
CA HIS A 170 -7.29 4.32 -12.30
C HIS A 170 -8.04 3.91 -11.03
N GLY A 171 -8.87 2.87 -11.12
CA GLY A 171 -9.81 2.46 -10.07
C GLY A 171 -9.92 0.95 -9.88
N TYR A 172 -8.90 0.18 -10.28
CA TYR A 172 -8.87 -1.26 -10.04
C TYR A 172 -8.10 -1.63 -8.77
N LEU A 173 -8.46 -2.79 -8.22
CA LEU A 173 -7.85 -3.40 -7.06
C LEU A 173 -7.84 -4.92 -7.27
N VAL A 174 -6.68 -5.55 -7.15
CA VAL A 174 -6.54 -7.01 -7.24
C VAL A 174 -5.96 -7.51 -5.93
N ASN A 175 -6.64 -8.46 -5.29
CA ASN A 175 -6.21 -9.04 -4.02
C ASN A 175 -5.84 -10.51 -4.21
N PHE A 176 -4.75 -10.92 -3.55
CA PHE A 176 -4.31 -12.30 -3.45
C PHE A 176 -4.11 -12.64 -1.98
N HIS A 177 -4.41 -13.89 -1.64
CA HIS A 177 -4.11 -14.47 -0.33
C HIS A 177 -3.58 -15.88 -0.56
N TYR A 178 -2.50 -16.22 0.12
CA TYR A 178 -1.92 -17.56 0.09
C TYR A 178 -1.13 -17.82 1.38
N GLN A 179 -0.84 -19.09 1.65
CA GLN A 179 -0.08 -19.52 2.81
C GLN A 179 1.33 -19.95 2.41
N VAL A 180 2.28 -19.70 3.29
CA VAL A 180 3.68 -20.16 3.17
C VAL A 180 4.06 -21.01 4.36
N VAL A 181 4.92 -22.01 4.12
CA VAL A 181 5.45 -22.93 5.16
C VAL A 181 6.91 -22.66 5.46
N PHE A 182 7.37 -23.14 6.62
CA PHE A 182 8.77 -23.17 6.98
C PHE A 182 9.61 -24.05 6.02
N PRO A 183 10.82 -23.62 5.59
CA PRO A 183 11.42 -22.32 5.83
C PRO A 183 10.71 -21.22 5.04
N PHE A 184 10.25 -20.17 5.74
CA PHE A 184 9.43 -19.13 5.13
C PHE A 184 10.21 -18.40 4.01
N PRO A 185 9.65 -18.28 2.79
CA PRO A 185 10.29 -17.56 1.70
C PRO A 185 10.64 -16.12 2.09
N GLY A 186 11.84 -15.67 1.75
CA GLY A 186 12.23 -14.29 1.95
C GLY A 186 11.44 -13.34 1.04
N PHE A 187 10.98 -12.22 1.58
CA PHE A 187 10.40 -11.13 0.79
C PHE A 187 11.53 -10.28 0.19
N GLN A 188 11.64 -10.28 -1.14
CA GLN A 188 12.71 -9.60 -1.90
C GLN A 188 12.09 -8.71 -2.99
N PRO A 189 11.55 -7.53 -2.62
CA PRO A 189 10.76 -6.71 -3.55
C PRO A 189 11.54 -6.24 -4.78
N SER A 190 12.86 -6.01 -4.65
CA SER A 190 13.71 -5.62 -5.79
C SER A 190 13.82 -6.70 -6.87
N VAL A 191 13.68 -7.98 -6.49
CA VAL A 191 13.70 -9.11 -7.42
C VAL A 191 12.28 -9.44 -7.87
N GLN A 192 11.34 -9.52 -6.93
CA GLN A 192 9.95 -9.92 -7.18
C GLN A 192 9.17 -8.95 -8.06
N LEU A 193 9.53 -7.65 -8.03
CA LEU A 193 8.99 -6.60 -8.90
C LEU A 193 10.02 -6.12 -9.93
N GLY A 194 11.07 -6.90 -10.19
CA GLY A 194 12.17 -6.50 -11.08
C GLY A 194 11.74 -6.24 -12.53
N CYS A 195 10.60 -6.80 -12.96
CA CYS A 195 9.99 -6.55 -14.25
C CYS A 195 8.66 -5.80 -14.06
N ASP A 196 8.46 -4.73 -14.83
CA ASP A 196 7.23 -3.93 -14.76
C ASP A 196 5.99 -4.79 -15.00
N ARG A 197 4.97 -4.61 -14.16
CA ARG A 197 3.67 -5.32 -14.19
C ARG A 197 3.68 -6.81 -13.88
N ILE A 198 4.87 -7.40 -13.71
CA ILE A 198 5.02 -8.80 -13.29
C ILE A 198 5.34 -8.83 -11.80
N LEU A 199 4.68 -9.71 -11.09
CA LEU A 199 4.92 -10.03 -9.70
C LEU A 199 5.27 -11.51 -9.58
N VAL A 200 6.46 -11.79 -9.03
CA VAL A 200 6.90 -13.16 -8.76
C VAL A 200 6.61 -13.52 -7.30
N LEU A 201 5.75 -14.51 -7.09
CA LEU A 201 5.33 -14.99 -5.78
C LEU A 201 5.95 -16.35 -5.48
N ASN A 202 6.54 -16.49 -4.31
CA ASN A 202 6.98 -17.77 -3.79
C ASN A 202 5.96 -18.27 -2.77
N THR A 203 5.28 -19.37 -3.09
CA THR A 203 4.24 -20.02 -2.27
C THR A 203 4.79 -21.16 -1.42
N SER A 204 6.12 -21.20 -1.22
CA SER A 204 6.90 -22.32 -0.68
C SER A 204 6.95 -23.57 -1.59
N TYR A 205 5.87 -23.88 -2.29
CA TYR A 205 5.79 -25.05 -3.17
C TYR A 205 6.05 -24.73 -4.64
N SER A 206 5.76 -23.49 -5.06
CA SER A 206 5.92 -23.06 -6.44
C SER A 206 6.29 -21.57 -6.54
N LEU A 207 6.82 -21.21 -7.71
CA LEU A 207 7.00 -19.82 -8.11
C LEU A 207 5.92 -19.46 -9.12
N LEU A 208 5.12 -18.45 -8.80
CA LEU A 208 4.07 -17.92 -9.66
C LEU A 208 4.48 -16.58 -10.22
N ALA A 209 4.35 -16.39 -11.53
CA ALA A 209 4.50 -15.09 -12.17
C ALA A 209 3.12 -14.55 -12.53
N CYS A 210 2.68 -13.52 -11.83
CA CYS A 210 1.38 -12.88 -12.04
C CYS A 210 1.58 -11.56 -12.78
N ALA A 211 0.89 -11.37 -13.90
CA ALA A 211 0.92 -10.12 -14.65
C ALA A 211 -0.44 -9.42 -14.57
N VAL A 212 -0.46 -8.14 -14.21
CA VAL A 212 -1.68 -7.32 -14.19
C VAL A 212 -1.53 -6.18 -15.20
N SER A 213 -2.41 -6.16 -16.20
CA SER A 213 -2.45 -5.15 -17.27
C SER A 213 -3.88 -4.78 -17.63
N LEU A 214 -4.12 -3.49 -17.83
CA LEU A 214 -5.39 -2.90 -18.29
C LEU A 214 -5.17 -2.00 -19.50
#